data_AF-A0A1X1B225-F1
#
_entry.id   AF-A0A1X1B225-F1
#
_cell.length_a   1.000
_cell.length_b   1.000
_cell.length_c   1.000
_cell.angle_alpha   90.00
_cell.angle_beta   90.00
_cell.angle_gamma   90.00
#
_symmetry.space_group_name_H-M   'P 1'
#
loop_
_entity.id
_entity.type
_entity.pdbx_description
1 polymer ?
#
loop_
_entity_poly.entity_id
_entity_poly.type
_entity_poly.pdbx_seq_one_letter_code
_entity_poly.pdbx_strand_id
1 'polypeptide(L)'
;MHNASMGPAVTPRSAYFVLGMPDHARVGTGPEISHSEVYYDEKLAVASIDSHYALAQHLATPEVLEATEWFVLTALIGDGVSPTYGDHFFTYSTENVEWAIAGGFTRADEMTDWLPFIFAAEDLHDHWSPGGVDHGLVPTDAKRTDSMDMSRLWFAPVMSQRVFPTAP
;
A
#
# COMPACT_ATOMS: atom_id res chain seq x y z
N MET A 1 -40.70 -2.03 1.43
CA MET A 1 -39.54 -2.54 0.69
C MET A 1 -38.64 -1.36 0.42
N HIS A 2 -37.57 -1.19 1.19
CA HIS A 2 -36.60 -0.12 0.97
C HIS A 2 -35.55 -0.62 -0.02
N ASN A 3 -35.51 -0.02 -1.21
CA ASN A 3 -34.40 -0.19 -2.14
C ASN A 3 -33.19 0.51 -1.54
N ALA A 4 -32.21 -0.24 -1.07
CA ALA A 4 -30.86 0.29 -0.88
C ALA A 4 -30.30 0.59 -2.27
N SER A 5 -30.14 1.88 -2.59
CA SER A 5 -29.29 2.27 -3.71
C SER A 5 -27.87 1.87 -3.35
N MET A 6 -27.37 0.78 -3.93
CA MET A 6 -25.95 0.54 -3.98
C MET A 6 -25.33 1.74 -4.72
N GLY A 7 -24.42 2.45 -4.05
CA GLY A 7 -23.54 3.41 -4.71
C GLY A 7 -22.80 2.72 -5.86
N PRO A 8 -22.18 3.48 -6.77
CA PRO A 8 -21.44 2.90 -7.88
C PRO A 8 -20.41 1.91 -7.33
N ALA A 9 -20.47 0.66 -7.79
CA ALA A 9 -19.44 -0.33 -7.49
C ALA A 9 -18.12 0.22 -8.03
N VAL A 10 -17.21 0.64 -7.14
CA VAL A 10 -15.87 1.08 -7.56
C VAL A 10 -15.16 -0.17 -8.04
N THR A 11 -14.98 -0.26 -9.36
CA THR A 11 -14.21 -1.36 -9.94
C THR A 11 -12.78 -1.26 -9.41
N PRO A 12 -12.16 -2.38 -8.97
CA PRO A 12 -10.74 -2.40 -8.62
C PRO A 12 -9.90 -1.72 -9.69
N ARG A 13 -9.04 -0.79 -9.28
CA ARG A 13 -8.15 -0.04 -10.16
C ARG A 13 -6.71 -0.21 -9.73
N SER A 14 -5.80 -0.18 -10.70
CA SER A 14 -4.38 -0.11 -10.42
C SER A 14 -4.02 1.26 -9.83
N ALA A 15 -3.24 1.23 -8.76
CA ALA A 15 -2.57 2.38 -8.19
C ALA A 15 -1.06 2.13 -8.17
N TYR A 16 -0.31 3.19 -8.35
CA TYR A 16 1.13 3.19 -8.46
C TYR A 16 1.73 4.12 -7.41
N PHE A 17 2.86 3.71 -6.86
CA PHE A 17 3.55 4.42 -5.79
C PHE A 17 5.05 4.41 -6.05
N VAL A 18 5.76 5.41 -5.53
CA VAL A 18 7.23 5.48 -5.61
C VAL A 18 7.82 5.18 -4.23
N LEU A 19 8.78 4.27 -4.17
CA LEU A 19 9.48 3.89 -2.96
C LEU A 19 10.99 3.99 -3.16
N GLY A 20 11.67 4.74 -2.30
CA GLY A 20 13.12 4.70 -2.11
C GLY A 20 13.47 3.90 -0.86
N MET A 21 14.24 2.82 -1.02
CA MET A 21 14.69 1.93 0.06
C MET A 21 16.19 2.09 0.31
N PRO A 22 16.61 2.90 1.31
CA PRO A 22 18.02 2.97 1.70
C PRO A 22 18.43 1.66 2.39
N ASP A 23 19.36 0.91 1.79
CA ASP A 23 19.99 -0.29 2.38
C ASP A 23 19.01 -1.37 2.92
N HIS A 24 17.90 -1.59 2.21
CA HIS A 24 16.79 -2.45 2.66
C HIS A 24 16.24 -2.12 4.07
N ALA A 25 16.53 -0.93 4.59
CA ALA A 25 15.95 -0.46 5.83
C ALA A 25 14.42 -0.38 5.65
N ARG A 26 13.70 -0.84 6.68
CA ARG A 26 12.24 -0.88 6.69
C ARG A 26 11.66 0.47 6.26
N VAL A 27 10.60 0.45 5.46
CA VAL A 27 9.91 1.68 5.08
C VAL A 27 9.54 2.47 6.35
N GLY A 28 9.91 3.75 6.37
CA GLY A 28 9.66 4.64 7.50
C GLY A 28 10.74 4.68 8.60
N THR A 29 11.90 4.04 8.44
CA THR A 29 13.00 4.14 9.43
C THR A 29 14.06 5.23 9.16
N GLY A 30 13.94 5.97 8.06
CA GLY A 30 14.77 7.14 7.75
C GLY A 30 13.89 8.36 7.40
N PRO A 31 14.43 9.59 7.44
CA PRO A 31 13.67 10.81 7.18
C PRO A 31 13.13 10.82 5.73
N GLU A 32 11.92 10.30 5.57
CA GLU A 32 10.93 10.53 4.52
C GLU A 32 11.46 10.74 3.08
N ILE A 33 12.26 9.82 2.58
CA ILE A 33 12.66 9.78 1.15
C ILE A 33 11.48 9.34 0.25
N SER A 34 10.51 8.61 0.81
CA SER A 34 9.35 8.08 0.09
C SER A 34 8.10 8.83 0.52
N HIS A 35 7.56 9.66 -0.36
CA HIS A 35 6.23 10.22 -0.17
C HIS A 35 5.20 9.23 -0.67
N SER A 36 4.14 9.05 0.12
CA SER A 36 3.02 8.17 -0.20
C SER A 36 2.05 8.85 -1.16
N GLU A 37 2.56 9.39 -2.27
CA GLU A 37 1.70 9.93 -3.33
C GLU A 37 1.08 8.77 -4.13
N VAL A 38 -0.23 8.87 -4.40
CA VAL A 38 -0.99 7.85 -5.11
C VAL A 38 -1.18 8.27 -6.57
N TYR A 39 -0.61 7.49 -7.49
CA TYR A 39 -0.79 7.69 -8.93
C TYR A 39 -1.75 6.65 -9.48
N TYR A 40 -2.62 7.06 -10.41
CA TYR A 40 -3.50 6.15 -11.17
C TYR A 40 -3.04 5.95 -12.62
N ASP A 41 -1.85 6.48 -12.95
CA ASP A 41 -1.17 6.29 -14.23
C ASP A 41 0.29 5.94 -13.95
N GLU A 42 0.74 4.79 -14.45
CA GLU A 42 2.10 4.28 -14.27
C GLU A 42 3.16 5.25 -14.80
N LYS A 43 2.90 5.90 -15.94
CA LYS A 43 3.86 6.82 -16.56
C LYS A 43 4.06 8.06 -15.71
N LEU A 44 3.02 8.52 -15.02
CA LEU A 44 3.12 9.64 -14.08
C LEU A 44 3.92 9.24 -12.85
N ALA A 45 3.72 8.03 -12.31
CA ALA A 45 4.52 7.52 -11.20
C ALA A 45 6.00 7.36 -11.58
N VAL A 46 6.30 6.86 -12.78
CA VAL A 46 7.68 6.77 -13.28
C VAL A 46 8.28 8.17 -13.50
N ALA A 47 7.51 9.10 -14.06
CA ALA A 47 8.00 10.46 -14.30
C ALA A 47 8.27 11.25 -13.00
N SER A 48 7.66 10.87 -11.88
CA SER A 48 7.84 11.56 -10.60
C SER A 48 9.08 11.12 -9.82
N ILE A 49 9.81 10.09 -10.28
CA ILE A 49 11.01 9.57 -9.60
C ILE A 49 12.06 10.66 -9.40
N ASP A 50 12.32 11.48 -10.42
CA ASP A 50 13.33 12.55 -10.33
C ASP A 50 12.94 13.60 -9.28
N SER A 51 11.65 13.88 -9.13
CA SER A 51 11.14 14.78 -8.08
C SER A 51 11.31 14.19 -6.69
N HIS A 52 11.07 12.88 -6.53
CA HIS A 52 11.28 12.19 -5.25
C HIS A 52 12.76 12.12 -4.89
N TYR A 53 13.62 11.84 -5.88
CA TYR A 53 15.06 11.82 -5.70
C TYR A 53 15.61 13.22 -5.33
N ALA A 54 15.15 14.29 -5.99
CA ALA A 54 15.53 15.65 -5.65
C ALA A 54 15.10 16.05 -4.22
N LEU A 55 13.93 15.59 -3.77
CA LEU A 55 13.50 15.77 -2.38
C LEU A 55 14.42 15.01 -1.42
N ALA A 56 14.74 13.76 -1.75
CA ALA A 56 15.64 12.92 -0.96
C ALA A 56 17.02 13.56 -0.78
N GLN A 57 17.54 14.25 -1.80
CA GLN A 57 18.80 15.01 -1.72
C GLN A 57 18.81 16.06 -0.60
N HIS A 58 17.64 16.55 -0.17
CA HIS A 58 17.51 17.50 0.94
C HIS A 58 17.38 16.83 2.31
N LEU A 59 17.00 15.56 2.36
CA LEU A 59 16.65 14.85 3.59
C LEU A 59 17.70 13.80 4.01
N ALA A 60 18.50 13.32 3.06
CA ALA A 60 19.43 12.21 3.25
C ALA A 60 20.88 12.61 2.95
N THR A 61 21.84 11.87 3.52
CA THR A 61 23.26 12.04 3.19
C THR A 61 23.57 11.41 1.82
N PRO A 62 24.67 11.82 1.14
CA PRO A 62 25.08 11.23 -0.13
C PRO A 62 25.22 9.69 -0.06
N GLU A 63 25.75 9.16 1.04
CA GLU A 63 25.94 7.72 1.22
C GLU A 63 24.60 6.96 1.26
N VAL A 64 23.59 7.53 1.91
CA VAL A 64 22.25 6.96 1.97
C VAL A 64 21.60 6.99 0.59
N LEU A 65 21.77 8.09 -0.16
CA LEU A 65 21.23 8.23 -1.51
C LEU A 65 21.88 7.24 -2.49
N GLU A 66 23.19 7.07 -2.42
CA GLU A 66 23.93 6.09 -3.24
C GLU A 66 23.51 4.64 -2.95
N ALA A 67 23.16 4.33 -1.70
CA ALA A 67 22.67 3.01 -1.28
C ALA A 67 21.16 2.82 -1.49
N THR A 68 20.43 3.85 -1.93
CA THR A 68 18.97 3.78 -2.08
C THR A 68 18.58 3.10 -3.39
N GLU A 69 17.80 2.03 -3.29
CA GLU A 69 17.14 1.42 -4.44
C GLU A 69 15.74 2.03 -4.62
N TRP A 70 15.41 2.42 -5.85
CA TRP A 70 14.13 3.03 -6.18
C TRP A 70 13.21 2.04 -6.88
N PHE A 71 11.93 2.07 -6.50
CA PHE A 71 10.90 1.19 -7.04
C PHE A 71 9.64 1.97 -7.38
N VAL A 72 8.99 1.56 -8.47
CA VAL A 72 7.56 1.81 -8.68
C VAL A 72 6.81 0.57 -8.20
N LEU A 73 5.97 0.75 -7.20
CA LEU A 73 5.11 -0.28 -6.65
C LEU A 73 3.72 -0.20 -7.30
N THR A 74 3.09 -1.34 -7.54
CA THR A 74 1.72 -1.41 -8.06
C THR A 74 0.83 -2.21 -7.11
N ALA A 75 -0.35 -1.68 -6.83
CA ALA A 75 -1.41 -2.37 -6.09
C ALA A 75 -2.76 -2.28 -6.84
N LEU A 76 -3.65 -3.22 -6.57
CA LEU A 76 -5.07 -3.07 -6.85
C LEU A 76 -5.75 -2.44 -5.64
N ILE A 77 -6.56 -1.42 -5.89
CA ILE A 77 -7.32 -0.69 -4.86
C ILE A 77 -8.78 -0.61 -5.30
N GLY A 78 -9.70 -0.96 -4.40
CA GLY A 78 -11.14 -0.93 -4.66
C GLY A 78 -11.89 -2.02 -3.91
N ASP A 79 -13.19 -2.13 -4.11
CA ASP A 79 -14.01 -3.04 -3.31
C ASP A 79 -13.79 -4.48 -3.76
N GLY A 80 -13.56 -5.38 -2.80
CA GLY A 80 -13.43 -6.80 -3.05
C GLY A 80 -12.31 -7.13 -4.02
N VAL A 81 -11.16 -6.45 -3.90
CA VAL A 81 -9.99 -6.82 -4.70
C VAL A 81 -9.61 -8.27 -4.39
N SER A 82 -9.18 -9.00 -5.41
CA SER A 82 -8.67 -10.36 -5.21
C SER A 82 -7.16 -10.29 -4.95
N PRO A 83 -6.64 -10.93 -3.88
CA PRO A 83 -5.21 -10.98 -3.63
C PRO A 83 -4.52 -11.83 -4.68
N THR A 84 -3.35 -11.41 -5.15
CA THR A 84 -2.75 -12.01 -6.34
C THR A 84 -1.70 -13.09 -6.03
N TYR A 85 -0.85 -12.89 -5.00
CA TYR A 85 0.36 -13.71 -4.86
C TYR A 85 0.63 -14.27 -3.46
N GLY A 86 0.16 -13.62 -2.39
CA GLY A 86 0.58 -13.94 -1.03
C GLY A 86 -0.50 -14.42 -0.07
N ASP A 87 -0.04 -14.95 1.06
CA ASP A 87 -0.88 -15.48 2.13
C ASP A 87 -0.90 -14.58 3.38
N HIS A 88 -0.20 -13.45 3.36
CA HIS A 88 -0.15 -12.53 4.50
C HIS A 88 -1.09 -11.35 4.29
N PHE A 89 -1.84 -11.01 5.35
CA PHE A 89 -2.91 -10.02 5.33
C PHE A 89 -2.86 -9.17 6.60
N PHE A 90 -3.17 -7.89 6.45
CA PHE A 90 -3.71 -7.08 7.53
C PHE A 90 -5.16 -7.48 7.75
N THR A 91 -5.51 -7.67 9.02
CA THR A 91 -6.84 -8.10 9.42
C THR A 91 -7.41 -7.28 10.55
N TYR A 92 -8.74 -7.21 10.59
CA TYR A 92 -9.49 -6.87 11.80
C TYR A 92 -10.22 -8.09 12.34
N SER A 93 -10.21 -8.25 13.66
CA SER A 93 -10.98 -9.29 14.35
C SER A 93 -12.19 -8.66 15.04
N THR A 94 -13.39 -9.08 14.66
CA THR A 94 -14.63 -8.71 15.35
C THR A 94 -15.45 -9.95 15.65
N GLU A 95 -15.83 -10.15 16.92
CA GLU A 95 -16.84 -11.15 17.34
C GLU A 95 -16.70 -12.54 16.67
N ASN A 96 -15.47 -13.05 16.58
CA ASN A 96 -15.07 -14.35 15.99
C ASN A 96 -14.96 -14.43 14.46
N VAL A 97 -14.99 -13.30 13.75
CA VAL A 97 -14.67 -13.25 12.32
C VAL A 97 -13.40 -12.43 12.11
N GLU A 98 -12.47 -13.00 11.35
CA GLU A 98 -11.24 -12.35 10.91
C GLU A 98 -11.46 -11.82 9.49
N TRP A 99 -11.49 -10.49 9.36
CA TRP A 99 -11.69 -9.80 8.09
C TRP A 99 -10.34 -9.38 7.52
N ALA A 100 -10.01 -9.82 6.32
CA ALA A 100 -8.87 -9.29 5.58
C ALA A 100 -9.21 -7.92 4.98
N ILE A 101 -8.34 -6.93 5.20
CA ILE A 101 -8.54 -5.55 4.71
C ILE A 101 -7.49 -5.13 3.68
N ALA A 102 -6.25 -5.58 3.84
CA ALA A 102 -5.17 -5.39 2.88
C ALA A 102 -4.29 -6.63 2.87
N GLY A 103 -3.83 -7.09 1.70
CA GLY A 103 -3.05 -8.32 1.69
C GLY A 103 -2.93 -9.04 0.38
N GLY A 104 -2.35 -10.23 0.46
CA GLY A 104 -1.66 -10.85 -0.67
C GLY A 104 -0.16 -10.60 -0.63
N PHE A 105 0.41 -10.28 0.54
CA PHE A 105 1.86 -10.12 0.73
C PHE A 105 2.52 -11.51 0.80
N THR A 106 3.68 -11.65 0.15
CA THR A 106 4.37 -12.95 0.10
C THR A 106 5.02 -13.29 1.44
N ARG A 107 5.29 -12.25 2.25
CA ARG A 107 5.93 -12.35 3.55
C ARG A 107 5.32 -11.34 4.53
N ALA A 108 5.45 -11.60 5.83
CA ALA A 108 4.95 -10.70 6.87
C ALA A 108 5.77 -9.40 6.99
N ASP A 109 7.07 -9.43 6.68
CA ASP A 109 7.95 -8.25 6.72
C ASP A 109 7.57 -7.23 5.63
N GLU A 110 7.18 -7.69 4.43
CA GLU A 110 6.70 -6.85 3.34
C GLU A 110 5.49 -5.99 3.75
N MET A 111 4.67 -6.46 4.68
CA MET A 111 3.52 -5.69 5.17
C MET A 111 3.95 -4.32 5.72
N THR A 112 5.10 -4.26 6.40
CA THR A 112 5.66 -3.01 6.91
C THR A 112 6.04 -2.06 5.76
N ASP A 113 6.57 -2.62 4.68
CA ASP A 113 6.98 -1.84 3.51
C ASP A 113 5.79 -1.20 2.79
N TRP A 114 4.63 -1.84 2.87
CA TRP A 114 3.40 -1.37 2.23
C TRP A 114 2.54 -0.45 3.11
N LEU A 115 2.79 -0.38 4.43
CA LEU A 115 1.97 0.38 5.37
C LEU A 115 1.70 1.83 4.96
N PRO A 116 2.71 2.65 4.59
CA PRO A 116 2.45 4.04 4.21
C PRO A 116 1.59 4.19 2.96
N PHE A 117 1.68 3.24 2.03
CA PHE A 117 0.90 3.25 0.79
C PHE A 117 -0.54 2.81 1.01
N ILE A 118 -0.75 1.86 1.95
CA ILE A 118 -2.08 1.51 2.44
C ILE A 118 -2.72 2.77 3.05
N PHE A 119 -2.06 3.45 3.98
CA PHE A 119 -2.65 4.65 4.61
C PHE A 119 -2.93 5.78 3.62
N ALA A 120 -2.03 6.05 2.66
CA ALA A 120 -2.29 7.07 1.65
C ALA A 120 -3.45 6.72 0.70
N ALA A 121 -3.67 5.43 0.44
CA ALA A 121 -4.82 4.99 -0.31
C ALA A 121 -6.12 5.05 0.53
N GLU A 122 -6.04 4.79 1.84
CA GLU A 122 -7.16 4.87 2.76
C GLU A 122 -7.76 6.29 2.80
N ASP A 123 -6.91 7.32 2.85
CA ASP A 123 -7.32 8.74 2.78
C ASP A 123 -8.12 9.09 1.51
N LEU A 124 -7.98 8.29 0.44
CA LEU A 124 -8.73 8.46 -0.81
C LEU A 124 -10.02 7.62 -0.86
N HIS A 125 -10.19 6.71 0.09
CA HIS A 125 -11.26 5.73 0.18
C HIS A 125 -12.04 5.89 1.49
N ASP A 126 -12.55 7.12 1.71
CA ASP A 126 -13.34 7.64 2.84
C ASP A 126 -14.39 6.69 3.47
N HIS A 127 -14.73 5.56 2.85
CA HIS A 127 -15.89 4.74 3.19
C HIS A 127 -15.60 3.28 3.51
N TRP A 128 -14.38 2.77 3.32
CA TRP A 128 -14.14 1.32 3.27
C TRP A 128 -13.13 0.74 4.25
N SER A 129 -12.60 1.52 5.19
CA SER A 129 -12.16 0.89 6.43
C SER A 129 -13.43 0.37 7.12
N PRO A 130 -13.54 -0.93 7.45
CA PRO A 130 -14.61 -1.41 8.32
C PRO A 130 -14.30 -0.86 9.72
N GLY A 131 -14.58 0.43 9.95
CA GLY A 131 -14.36 1.12 11.21
C GLY A 131 -12.89 1.30 11.63
N GLY A 132 -11.94 1.38 10.71
CA GLY A 132 -10.51 1.20 10.97
C GLY A 132 -9.74 2.38 11.57
N VAL A 133 -10.25 3.60 11.53
CA VAL A 133 -9.64 4.76 12.24
C VAL A 133 -10.61 5.33 13.29
N ASP A 134 -11.92 5.32 13.00
CA ASP A 134 -12.95 5.86 13.90
C ASP A 134 -13.32 4.96 15.09
N HIS A 135 -12.84 3.70 15.16
CA HIS A 135 -13.10 2.79 16.29
C HIS A 135 -11.85 2.35 17.10
N GLY A 136 -10.67 2.92 16.84
CA GLY A 136 -9.46 2.58 17.58
C GLY A 136 -8.98 1.13 17.41
N LEU A 137 -9.31 0.50 16.28
CA LEU A 137 -8.88 -0.85 15.94
C LEU A 137 -7.48 -0.80 15.31
N VAL A 138 -6.51 -1.47 15.94
CA VAL A 138 -5.17 -1.66 15.37
C VAL A 138 -5.19 -2.91 14.51
N PRO A 139 -4.94 -2.84 13.19
CA PRO A 139 -4.90 -4.02 12.34
C PRO A 139 -3.77 -4.95 12.77
N THR A 140 -4.02 -6.26 12.72
CA THR A 140 -3.02 -7.30 13.03
C THR A 140 -2.55 -7.99 11.76
N ASP A 141 -1.34 -8.54 11.77
CA ASP A 141 -0.90 -9.45 10.72
C ASP A 141 -1.45 -10.86 10.96
N ALA A 142 -1.97 -11.46 9.89
CA ALA A 142 -2.42 -12.84 9.90
C ALA A 142 -2.02 -13.54 8.61
N LYS A 143 -1.81 -14.85 8.71
CA LYS A 143 -1.71 -15.72 7.54
C LYS A 143 -3.10 -16.20 7.15
N ARG A 144 -3.38 -16.32 5.85
CA ARG A 144 -4.66 -16.79 5.31
C ARG A 144 -5.11 -18.09 5.98
N THR A 145 -6.37 -18.10 6.38
CA THR A 145 -7.09 -19.28 6.87
C THR A 145 -8.36 -19.49 6.05
N ASP A 146 -8.94 -20.69 6.11
CA ASP A 146 -10.22 -20.99 5.41
C ASP A 146 -11.41 -20.21 6.00
N SER A 147 -11.27 -19.71 7.22
CA SER A 147 -12.29 -18.92 7.94
C SER A 147 -12.16 -17.41 7.75
N MET A 148 -11.09 -16.94 7.11
CA MET A 148 -10.83 -15.53 6.89
C MET A 148 -11.79 -14.97 5.82
N ASP A 149 -12.51 -13.90 6.17
CA ASP A 149 -13.40 -13.21 5.24
C ASP A 149 -12.59 -12.25 4.36
N MET A 150 -12.59 -12.54 3.06
CA MET A 150 -11.88 -11.76 2.04
C MET A 150 -12.74 -10.68 1.40
N SER A 151 -14.04 -10.61 1.71
CA SER A 151 -14.98 -9.69 1.07
C SER A 151 -14.70 -8.22 1.36
N ARG A 152 -13.86 -7.94 2.36
CA ARG A 152 -13.44 -6.59 2.80
C ARG A 152 -12.04 -6.21 2.31
N LEU A 153 -11.40 -7.08 1.53
CA LEU A 153 -10.09 -6.77 0.98
C LEU A 153 -10.23 -5.61 0.00
N TRP A 154 -9.53 -4.50 0.28
CA TRP A 154 -9.58 -3.30 -0.55
C TRP A 154 -8.23 -2.89 -1.12
N PHE A 155 -7.15 -3.46 -0.59
CA PHE A 155 -5.78 -3.23 -1.07
C PHE A 155 -5.08 -4.57 -1.30
N ALA A 156 -4.54 -4.77 -2.51
CA ALA A 156 -3.74 -5.95 -2.82
C ALA A 156 -2.47 -5.56 -3.60
N PRO A 157 -1.25 -5.85 -3.08
CA PRO A 157 -0.03 -5.62 -3.85
C PRO A 157 -0.02 -6.53 -5.09
N VAL A 158 0.54 -6.01 -6.17
CA VAL A 158 0.66 -6.72 -7.45
C VAL A 158 2.12 -6.94 -7.79
N MET A 159 2.91 -5.87 -7.85
CA MET A 159 4.30 -5.95 -8.28
C MET A 159 5.14 -4.79 -7.75
N SER A 160 6.44 -4.99 -7.70
CA SER A 160 7.44 -3.95 -7.56
C SER A 160 8.37 -3.97 -8.77
N GLN A 161 8.63 -2.80 -9.35
CA GLN A 161 9.56 -2.64 -10.45
C GLN A 161 10.67 -1.70 -10.01
N ARG A 162 11.92 -2.16 -10.10
CA ARG A 162 13.07 -1.29 -9.88
C ARG A 162 13.16 -0.24 -10.98
N VAL A 163 13.44 0.98 -10.59
CA VAL A 163 13.57 2.15 -11.44
C VAL A 163 14.82 2.96 -11.04
N PHE A 164 15.22 3.90 -11.89
CA PHE A 164 16.43 4.69 -11.69
C PHE A 164 16.12 6.17 -11.92
N PRO A 165 16.43 7.05 -10.95
CA PRO A 165 16.44 8.49 -11.20
C PRO A 165 17.38 8.82 -12.37
N THR A 166 16.96 9.76 -13.19
CA THR A 166 17.73 10.27 -14.33
C THR A 166 18.40 11.61 -14.02
N ALA A 167 17.90 12.34 -13.03
CA ALA A 167 18.51 13.57 -12.53
C ALA A 167 19.71 13.25 -11.59
N PRO A 168 20.83 14.00 -11.70
CA PRO A 168 22.00 13.84 -10.82
C PRO A 168 21.75 14.29 -9.39
#